data_AF-A0A431HBG8-F1
#
_entry.id   AF-A0A431HBG8-F1
#
_cell.length_a   1.000
_cell.length_b   1.000
_cell.length_c   1.000
_cell.angle_alpha   90.00
_cell.angle_beta   90.00
_cell.angle_gamma   90.00
#
_symmetry.space_group_name_H-M   'P 1'
#
loop_
_entity.id
_entity.type
_entity.pdbx_description
1 polymer ?
#
loop_
_entity_poly.entity_id
_entity_poly.type
_entity_poly.pdbx_seq_one_letter_code
_entity_poly.pdbx_strand_id
1 'polypeptide(L)'
;MNNENSDNIQKRIEEIKSIRQKSHNVKNSNMVFNIAIELVAGGVIGIIIGLCIDNLFDSKPIFLIICIILAFIAAFKTIWHKHVKNNGS
;
A
#
# COMPACT_ATOMS: atom_id res chain seq x y z
N MET A 1 -33.10 32.41 28.15
CA MET A 1 -32.04 31.59 28.76
C MET A 1 -32.01 30.23 28.07
N ASN A 2 -31.56 30.16 26.80
CA ASN A 2 -31.56 28.91 26.00
C ASN A 2 -30.36 28.84 25.00
N ASN A 3 -29.36 29.71 25.13
CA ASN A 3 -28.23 29.78 24.20
C ASN A 3 -27.05 28.87 24.63
N GLU A 4 -26.81 28.77 25.95
CA GLU A 4 -25.63 28.05 26.48
C GLU A 4 -25.61 26.56 26.12
N ASN A 5 -26.78 25.92 26.02
CA ASN A 5 -26.86 24.51 25.68
C ASN A 5 -26.54 24.27 24.19
N SER A 6 -26.97 25.16 23.31
CA SER A 6 -26.68 25.10 21.87
C SER A 6 -25.18 25.31 21.61
N ASP A 7 -24.57 26.26 22.32
CA ASP A 7 -23.14 26.55 22.21
C ASP A 7 -22.27 25.38 22.70
N ASN A 8 -22.68 24.69 23.77
CA ASN A 8 -21.99 23.49 24.27
C ASN A 8 -22.02 22.35 23.24
N ILE A 9 -23.20 22.08 22.67
CA ILE A 9 -23.37 21.02 21.67
C ILE A 9 -22.50 21.29 20.45
N GLN A 10 -22.47 22.53 19.96
CA GLN A 10 -21.62 22.91 18.82
C GLN A 10 -20.13 22.75 19.15
N LYS A 11 -19.70 23.15 20.35
CA LYS A 11 -18.30 23.03 20.79
C LYS A 11 -17.82 21.57 20.85
N ARG A 12 -18.67 20.66 21.33
CA ARG A 12 -18.37 19.21 21.36
C ARG A 12 -18.35 18.60 19.96
N ILE A 13 -19.22 19.07 19.05
CA ILE A 13 -19.22 18.63 17.65
C ILE A 13 -17.93 19.09 16.95
N GLU A 14 -17.49 20.33 17.16
CA GLU A 14 -16.25 20.89 16.60
C GLU A 14 -15.02 20.09 17.09
N GLU A 15 -14.97 19.76 18.38
CA GLU A 15 -13.89 18.98 19.00
C GLU A 15 -13.80 17.57 18.39
N ILE A 16 -14.92 16.85 18.29
CA ILE A 16 -14.97 15.53 17.65
C ILE A 16 -14.60 15.61 16.16
N LYS A 17 -15.05 16.66 15.45
CA LYS A 17 -14.75 16.89 14.03
C LYS A 17 -13.26 17.14 13.81
N SER A 18 -12.62 17.90 14.69
CA SER A 18 -11.18 18.16 14.66
C SER A 18 -10.34 16.91 14.92
N ILE A 19 -10.78 16.03 15.82
CA ILE A 19 -10.17 14.71 16.07
C ILE A 19 -10.30 13.83 14.82
N ARG A 20 -11.47 13.83 14.18
CA ARG A 20 -11.73 13.10 12.93
C ARG A 20 -10.90 13.63 11.74
N GLN A 21 -10.71 14.95 11.64
CA GLN A 21 -9.84 15.54 10.63
C GLN A 21 -8.36 15.27 10.89
N LYS A 22 -7.90 15.25 12.14
CA LYS A 22 -6.52 14.88 12.49
C LYS A 22 -6.20 13.43 12.11
N SER A 23 -7.19 12.54 12.21
CA SER A 23 -7.09 11.15 11.73
C SER A 23 -6.88 11.03 10.20
N HIS A 24 -7.23 12.06 9.42
CA HIS A 24 -7.06 12.03 7.96
C HIS A 24 -5.61 12.28 7.53
N ASN A 25 -4.73 12.75 8.43
CA ASN A 25 -3.30 12.92 8.17
C ASN A 25 -2.51 11.59 8.28
N VAL A 26 -3.12 10.53 8.82
CA VAL A 26 -2.52 9.19 8.87
C VAL A 26 -2.52 8.50 7.49
N LYS A 27 -3.22 9.06 6.49
CA LYS A 27 -3.32 8.48 5.14
C LYS A 27 -1.97 8.29 4.43
N ASN A 28 -0.97 9.13 4.71
CA ASN A 28 0.33 9.04 4.02
C ASN A 28 1.26 7.99 4.62
N SER A 29 1.16 7.71 5.93
CA SER A 29 2.00 6.68 6.57
C SER A 29 1.69 5.29 6.03
N ASN A 30 0.40 5.01 5.79
CA ASN A 30 -0.04 3.72 5.29
C ASN A 30 0.36 3.53 3.82
N MET A 31 0.56 4.61 3.07
CA MET A 31 0.94 4.55 1.66
C MET A 31 2.34 3.94 1.49
N VAL A 32 3.36 4.45 2.18
CA VAL A 32 4.73 3.92 2.09
C VAL A 32 4.80 2.47 2.57
N PHE A 33 4.08 2.14 3.65
CA PHE A 33 4.01 0.78 4.18
C PHE A 33 3.36 -0.19 3.19
N ASN A 34 2.28 0.22 2.52
CA ASN A 34 1.64 -0.58 1.49
C ASN A 34 2.56 -0.84 0.28
N ILE A 35 3.33 0.17 -0.16
CA ILE A 35 4.35 -0.01 -1.22
C ILE A 35 5.40 -1.03 -0.77
N ALA A 36 5.89 -0.93 0.47
CA ALA A 36 6.88 -1.85 1.00
C ALA A 36 6.35 -3.29 1.06
N ILE A 37 5.11 -3.48 1.53
CA ILE A 37 4.45 -4.79 1.55
C ILE A 37 4.30 -5.34 0.13
N GLU A 38 3.90 -4.51 -0.83
CA GLU A 38 3.69 -4.95 -2.21
C GLU A 38 5.01 -5.41 -2.86
N LEU A 39 6.13 -4.72 -2.56
CA LEU A 39 7.47 -5.13 -2.98
C LEU A 39 7.90 -6.45 -2.32
N VAL A 40 7.73 -6.57 -1.00
CA VAL A 40 8.11 -7.77 -0.24
C VAL A 40 7.26 -8.97 -0.63
N ALA A 41 5.94 -8.79 -0.78
CA ALA A 41 5.03 -9.84 -1.23
C ALA A 41 5.40 -10.32 -2.64
N GLY A 42 5.61 -9.40 -3.59
CA GLY A 42 6.05 -9.76 -4.94
C GLY A 42 7.39 -10.51 -4.95
N GLY A 43 8.35 -10.08 -4.14
CA GLY A 43 9.66 -10.75 -4.00
C GLY A 43 9.55 -12.15 -3.42
N VAL A 44 8.80 -12.33 -2.33
CA VAL A 44 8.57 -13.64 -1.70
C VAL A 44 7.88 -14.59 -2.68
N ILE A 45 6.83 -14.13 -3.37
CA ILE A 45 6.14 -14.92 -4.39
C ILE A 45 7.09 -15.30 -5.52
N GLY A 46 7.91 -14.36 -6.02
CA GLY A 46 8.88 -14.63 -7.09
C GLY A 46 9.94 -15.64 -6.72
N ILE A 47 10.44 -15.62 -5.47
CA ILE A 47 11.39 -16.60 -4.96
C ILE A 47 10.73 -17.98 -4.84
N ILE A 48 9.53 -18.07 -4.24
CA ILE A 48 8.81 -19.33 -4.07
C ILE A 48 8.52 -19.98 -5.43
N ILE A 49 7.99 -19.20 -6.37
CA ILE A 49 7.67 -19.68 -7.73
C ILE A 49 8.96 -20.04 -8.48
N GLY A 50 10.00 -19.22 -8.38
CA GLY A 50 11.29 -19.46 -9.02
C GLY A 50 11.93 -20.77 -8.56
N LEU A 51 11.98 -21.02 -7.25
CA LEU A 51 12.49 -22.27 -6.69
C LEU A 51 11.62 -23.47 -7.06
N CYS A 52 10.29 -23.30 -7.06
CA CYS A 52 9.37 -24.36 -7.44
C CYS A 52 9.57 -24.79 -8.89
N ILE A 53 9.71 -23.81 -9.80
CA ILE A 53 9.95 -24.07 -11.23
C ILE A 53 11.34 -24.64 -11.46
N ASP A 54 12.39 -24.10 -10.82
CA ASP A 54 13.74 -24.65 -10.95
C ASP A 54 13.79 -26.14 -10.54
N ASN A 55 13.09 -26.50 -9.46
CA ASN A 55 12.99 -27.88 -8.98
C ASN A 55 12.13 -28.79 -9.89
N LEU A 56 11.13 -28.22 -10.59
CA LEU A 56 10.27 -28.99 -11.49
C LEU A 56 10.96 -29.31 -12.83
N PHE A 57 11.88 -28.44 -13.27
CA PHE A 57 12.60 -28.56 -14.53
C PHE A 57 14.04 -29.09 -14.37
N ASP A 58 14.42 -29.54 -13.16
CA ASP A 58 15.81 -29.90 -12.79
C ASP A 58 16.84 -28.87 -13.28
N SER A 59 16.37 -27.63 -13.39
CA SER A 59 17.12 -26.56 -14.02
C SER A 59 18.01 -25.92 -12.96
N LYS A 60 19.25 -25.65 -13.34
CA LYS A 60 20.12 -24.70 -12.62
C LYS A 60 19.31 -23.42 -12.34
N PRO A 61 19.63 -22.63 -11.30
CA PRO A 61 18.78 -21.55 -10.74
C PRO A 61 18.56 -20.36 -11.69
N ILE A 62 18.06 -20.64 -12.89
CA ILE A 62 17.91 -19.78 -14.05
C ILE A 62 16.49 -19.27 -14.06
N PHE A 63 15.49 -20.12 -13.78
CA PHE A 63 14.12 -19.65 -13.64
C PHE A 63 13.97 -18.78 -12.41
N LEU A 64 14.66 -19.05 -11.30
CA LEU A 64 14.69 -18.14 -10.17
C LEU A 64 15.24 -16.76 -10.54
N ILE A 65 16.34 -16.69 -11.30
CA ILE A 65 16.92 -15.41 -11.74
C ILE A 65 15.94 -14.64 -12.61
N ILE A 66 15.34 -15.31 -13.60
CA ILE A 66 14.35 -14.70 -14.49
C ILE A 66 13.11 -14.26 -13.69
N CYS A 67 12.63 -15.09 -12.77
CA CYS A 67 11.45 -14.80 -11.96
C CYS A 67 11.68 -13.62 -11.01
N ILE A 68 12.88 -13.48 -10.43
CA ILE A 68 13.26 -12.30 -9.65
C ILE A 68 13.24 -11.04 -10.52
N ILE A 69 13.82 -11.08 -11.74
CA ILE A 69 13.80 -9.93 -12.66
C ILE A 69 12.36 -9.55 -13.01
N LEU A 70 11.51 -10.53 -13.33
CA LEU A 70 10.10 -10.30 -13.62
C LEU A 70 9.31 -9.77 -12.42
N ALA A 71 9.59 -10.26 -11.21
CA ALA A 71 8.97 -9.78 -9.98
C ALA A 71 9.30 -8.30 -9.72
N PHE A 72 10.56 -7.90 -9.94
CA PHE A 72 10.96 -6.50 -9.87
C PHE A 72 10.22 -5.63 -10.89
N ILE A 73 10.16 -6.06 -12.15
CA ILE A 73 9.42 -5.33 -13.20
C ILE A 73 7.93 -5.21 -12.84
N ALA A 74 7.31 -6.27 -12.33
CA ALA A 74 5.93 -6.26 -11.89
C ALA A 74 5.70 -5.29 -10.71
N ALA A 75 6.61 -5.26 -9.74
CA ALA A 75 6.57 -4.33 -8.61
C ALA A 75 6.74 -2.86 -9.05
N PHE A 76 7.63 -2.56 -10.00
CA PHE A 76 7.69 -1.20 -10.56
C PHE A 76 6.41 -0.85 -11.34
N LYS A 77 5.86 -1.79 -12.09
CA LYS A 77 4.63 -1.60 -12.88
C LYS A 77 3.40 -1.35 -12.00
N THR A 78 3.28 -2.03 -10.86
CA THR A 78 2.14 -1.81 -9.94
C THR A 78 2.20 -0.41 -9.31
N ILE A 79 3.38 0.02 -8.89
CA ILE A 79 3.60 1.37 -8.33
C ILE A 79 3.26 2.43 -9.39
N TRP A 80 3.77 2.28 -10.62
CA TRP A 80 3.46 3.18 -11.73
C TRP A 80 1.95 3.25 -12.01
N HIS A 81 1.30 2.10 -12.15
CA HIS A 81 -0.14 2.06 -12.44
C HIS A 81 -0.97 2.70 -11.34
N LYS A 82 -0.65 2.41 -10.07
CA LYS A 82 -1.44 2.84 -8.92
C LYS A 82 -1.26 4.32 -8.58
N HIS A 83 -0.09 4.89 -8.83
CA HIS A 83 0.23 6.28 -8.47
C HIS A 83 0.29 7.25 -9.67
N VAL A 84 0.71 6.82 -10.85
CA VAL A 84 0.83 7.72 -12.02
C VAL A 84 -0.50 7.84 -12.76
N LYS A 85 -1.27 6.76 -12.89
CA LYS A 85 -2.51 6.76 -13.68
C LYS A 85 -3.73 7.36 -12.93
N ASN A 86 -3.63 7.55 -11.62
CA ASN A 86 -4.73 8.10 -10.81
C ASN A 86 -4.71 9.65 -10.66
N ASN A 87 -3.80 10.35 -11.35
CA ASN A 87 -3.73 11.82 -11.35
C ASN A 87 -4.13 12.45 -12.70
N GLY A 88 -4.71 11.66 -13.60
CA GLY A 88 -5.21 12.12 -14.90
C GLY A 88 -6.70 11.83 -15.05
N SER A 89 -7.54 12.63 -14.41
CA SER A 89 -8.97 12.84 -14.71
C SER A 89 -9.40 14.17 -14.14
#